data_AF-A0A7W1UJC6-F1
#
_entry.id   AF-A0A7W1UJC6-F1
#
_cell.length_a   1.000
_cell.length_b   1.000
_cell.length_c   1.000
_cell.angle_alpha   90.00
_cell.angle_beta   90.00
_cell.angle_gamma   90.00
#
_symmetry.space_group_name_H-M   'P 1'
#
loop_
_entity.id
_entity.type
_entity.pdbx_description
1 polymer ?
#
loop_
_entity_poly.entity_id
_entity_poly.type
_entity_poly.pdbx_seq_one_letter_code
_entity_poly.pdbx_strand_id
1 'polypeptide(L)'
;MAPRKRPPSTATLAQPGSIQSRLEFILARYETARLREPFGTEHALWDVFRTLEQDLARHPAVRKRPTLHVSWSAGKSRWAKVPRIAMLDERETRTTQRGVYATFLFRQDMS
;
A
#
# COMPACT_ATOMS: atom_id res chain seq x y z
N MET A 1 0.55 -14.38 38.04
CA MET A 1 1.50 -13.79 37.08
C MET A 1 0.74 -13.48 35.80
N ALA A 2 0.40 -12.22 35.56
CA ALA A 2 -0.26 -11.78 34.33
C ALA A 2 0.80 -11.37 33.29
N PRO A 3 0.67 -11.71 31.99
CA PRO A 3 1.62 -11.28 30.99
C PRO A 3 1.51 -9.76 30.81
N ARG A 4 2.63 -9.06 31.03
CA ARG A 4 2.75 -7.63 30.72
C ARG A 4 2.54 -7.46 29.21
N LYS A 5 1.42 -6.85 28.82
CA LYS A 5 1.23 -6.33 27.46
C LYS A 5 2.40 -5.39 27.17
N ARG A 6 3.24 -5.73 26.18
CA ARG A 6 4.21 -4.78 25.63
C ARG A 6 3.43 -3.56 25.17
N PRO A 7 3.83 -2.34 25.52
CA PRO A 7 3.23 -1.15 24.92
C PRO A 7 3.44 -1.22 23.40
N PRO A 8 2.46 -0.79 22.58
CA PRO A 8 2.71 -0.61 21.16
C PRO A 8 3.91 0.33 21.01
N SER A 9 4.89 -0.07 20.20
CA SER A 9 6.05 0.76 19.91
C SER A 9 5.54 1.99 19.16
N THR A 10 5.50 3.12 19.88
CA THR A 10 5.14 4.43 19.35
C THR A 10 6.27 4.92 18.45
N ALA A 11 6.44 4.30 17.29
CA ALA A 11 7.13 4.93 16.17
C ALA A 11 6.09 5.74 15.39
N THR A 12 5.66 6.85 15.97
CA THR A 12 4.99 7.92 15.21
C THR A 12 6.03 8.50 14.26
N LEU A 13 6.23 7.88 13.11
CA LEU A 13 6.81 8.58 11.97
C LEU A 13 5.70 9.45 11.39
N ALA A 14 5.57 10.65 11.95
CA ALA A 14 4.98 11.75 11.20
C ALA A 14 5.72 11.84 9.87
N GLN A 15 5.03 11.56 8.75
CA GLN A 15 5.56 11.86 7.42
C GLN A 15 4.51 12.67 6.66
N PRO A 16 4.60 14.01 6.70
CA PRO A 16 4.01 14.86 5.68
C PRO A 16 4.81 14.65 4.38
N GLY A 17 4.55 13.53 3.71
CA GLY A 17 5.23 13.14 2.48
C GLY A 17 4.32 13.34 1.28
N SER A 18 4.91 13.74 0.15
CA SER A 18 4.26 13.68 -1.16
C SER A 18 4.00 12.23 -1.58
N ILE A 19 3.22 12.03 -2.65
CA ILE A 19 3.07 10.72 -3.31
C ILE A 19 4.44 10.09 -3.58
N GLN A 20 5.40 10.88 -4.07
CA GLN A 20 6.77 10.43 -4.37
C GLN A 20 7.44 9.87 -3.11
N SER A 21 7.44 10.61 -2.00
CA SER A 21 8.12 10.18 -0.77
C SER A 21 7.55 8.88 -0.21
N ARG A 22 6.25 8.64 -0.38
CA ARG A 22 5.61 7.37 0.02
C ARG A 22 6.02 6.21 -0.88
N LEU A 23 6.11 6.44 -2.19
CA LEU A 23 6.59 5.44 -3.14
C LEU A 23 8.05 5.06 -2.85
N GLU A 24 8.91 6.06 -2.61
CA GLU A 24 10.31 5.86 -2.22
C GLU A 24 10.43 5.08 -0.90
N PHE A 25 9.61 5.40 0.10
CA PHE A 25 9.58 4.65 1.35
C PHE A 25 9.19 3.19 1.15
N ILE A 26 8.18 2.91 0.32
CA ILE A 26 7.79 1.54 -0.01
C ILE A 26 8.96 0.80 -0.66
N LEU A 27 9.58 1.40 -1.69
CA LEU A 27 10.74 0.81 -2.39
C LEU A 27 11.88 0.48 -1.41
N ALA A 28 12.24 1.40 -0.53
CA ALA A 28 13.34 1.22 0.41
C ALA A 28 13.05 0.18 1.51
N ARG A 29 11.79 0.00 1.91
CA ARG A 29 11.45 -0.75 3.13
C ARG A 29 10.82 -2.12 2.88
N TYR A 30 10.11 -2.26 1.77
CA TYR A 30 9.21 -3.40 1.55
C TYR A 30 9.97 -4.72 1.43
N GLU A 31 11.11 -4.76 0.74
CA GLU A 31 11.88 -6.00 0.58
C GLU A 31 12.33 -6.57 1.93
N THR A 32 12.93 -5.73 2.78
CA THR A 32 13.35 -6.13 4.13
C THR A 32 12.16 -6.62 4.96
N ALA A 33 11.04 -5.91 4.95
CA ALA A 33 9.83 -6.31 5.68
C ALA A 33 9.32 -7.67 5.20
N ARG A 34 9.23 -7.85 3.88
CA ARG A 34 8.79 -9.10 3.26
C ARG A 34 9.65 -10.29 3.64
N LEU A 35 10.97 -10.10 3.72
CA LEU A 35 11.92 -11.18 3.96
C LEU A 35 12.10 -11.52 5.44
N ARG A 36 11.96 -10.54 6.34
CA ARG A 36 12.43 -10.67 7.72
C ARG A 36 11.38 -10.41 8.77
N GLU A 37 10.21 -9.87 8.42
CA GLU A 37 9.24 -9.39 9.39
C GLU A 37 7.87 -10.06 9.26
N PRO A 38 7.13 -10.19 10.39
CA PRO A 38 5.79 -10.74 10.36
C PRO A 38 4.86 -9.96 9.42
N PHE A 39 4.02 -10.68 8.69
CA PHE A 39 2.93 -10.11 7.93
C PHE A 39 1.84 -9.61 8.88
N GLY A 40 1.30 -8.40 8.67
CA GLY A 40 0.17 -7.93 9.44
C GLY A 40 -0.19 -6.46 9.21
N THR A 41 -1.45 -6.14 9.43
CA THR A 41 -2.03 -4.79 9.28
C THR A 41 -1.42 -3.75 10.21
N GLU A 42 -0.82 -4.18 11.31
CA GLU A 42 -0.16 -3.31 12.29
C GLU A 42 1.23 -2.83 11.84
N HIS A 43 1.74 -3.33 10.70
CA HIS A 43 3.04 -2.93 10.18
C HIS A 43 2.95 -1.54 9.52
N ALA A 44 3.93 -0.66 9.77
CA ALA A 44 3.93 0.73 9.27
C ALA A 44 3.72 0.88 7.75
N LEU A 45 4.12 -0.13 6.96
CA LEU A 45 3.84 -0.17 5.51
C LEU A 45 2.34 -0.13 5.18
N TRP A 46 1.46 -0.70 6.02
CA TRP A 46 0.00 -0.62 5.80
C TRP A 46 -0.49 0.81 5.81
N ASP A 47 0.00 1.61 6.76
CA ASP A 47 -0.36 3.03 6.86
C ASP A 47 0.11 3.79 5.63
N VAL A 48 1.34 3.53 5.18
CA VAL A 48 1.89 4.17 3.98
C VAL A 48 1.08 3.82 2.74
N PHE A 49 0.69 2.55 2.54
CA PHE A 49 -0.17 2.16 1.43
C PHE A 49 -1.57 2.81 1.52
N ARG A 50 -2.19 2.83 2.71
CA ARG A 50 -3.49 3.47 2.92
C ARG A 50 -3.45 4.97 2.63
N THR A 51 -2.42 5.67 3.10
CA THR A 51 -2.29 7.10 2.83
C THR A 51 -1.98 7.36 1.36
N LEU A 52 -1.15 6.53 0.72
CA LEU A 52 -0.87 6.64 -0.71
C LEU A 52 -2.12 6.42 -1.58
N GLU A 53 -2.97 5.44 -1.22
CA GLU A 53 -4.28 5.25 -1.85
C GLU A 53 -5.14 6.52 -1.77
N GLN A 54 -5.23 7.13 -0.58
CA GLN A 54 -5.99 8.36 -0.36
C GLN A 54 -5.42 9.54 -1.15
N ASP A 55 -4.09 9.70 -1.18
CA ASP A 55 -3.42 10.76 -1.91
C ASP A 55 -3.65 10.63 -3.42
N LEU A 56 -3.55 9.41 -3.95
CA LEU A 56 -3.86 9.12 -5.35
C LEU A 56 -5.33 9.36 -5.67
N ALA A 57 -6.25 8.91 -4.82
CA ALA A 57 -7.68 9.13 -5.02
C ALA A 57 -8.06 10.63 -5.03
N ARG A 58 -7.36 11.45 -4.22
CA ARG A 58 -7.58 12.90 -4.15
C ARG A 58 -6.88 13.67 -5.27
N HIS A 59 -5.90 13.09 -5.94
CA HIS A 59 -5.15 13.74 -7.00
C HIS A 59 -6.09 14.21 -8.14
N PRO A 60 -5.94 15.43 -8.69
CA PRO A 60 -6.86 15.98 -9.69
C PRO A 60 -7.09 15.07 -10.90
N ALA A 61 -6.07 14.32 -11.33
CA ALA A 61 -6.19 13.37 -12.43
C ALA A 61 -7.15 12.20 -12.12
N VAL A 62 -7.24 11.78 -10.86
CA VAL A 62 -8.13 10.68 -10.44
C VAL A 62 -9.48 11.25 -10.05
N ARG A 63 -9.51 12.28 -9.21
CA ARG A 63 -10.73 12.91 -8.70
C ARG A 63 -11.68 13.41 -9.79
N LYS A 64 -11.17 13.84 -10.96
CA LYS A 64 -12.01 14.24 -12.11
C LYS A 64 -12.72 13.09 -12.82
N ARG A 65 -12.47 11.84 -12.42
CA ARG A 65 -13.02 10.60 -12.98
C ARG A 65 -13.66 9.80 -11.84
N PRO A 66 -14.93 10.07 -11.47
CA PRO A 66 -15.56 9.49 -10.29
C PRO A 66 -15.74 7.97 -10.37
N THR A 67 -15.60 7.39 -11.57
CA THR A 67 -15.64 5.94 -11.81
C THR A 67 -14.32 5.25 -11.49
N LEU A 68 -13.22 6.00 -11.29
CA LEU A 68 -11.92 5.45 -10.94
C LEU A 68 -11.78 5.22 -9.43
N HIS A 69 -11.48 3.99 -9.06
CA HIS A 69 -11.20 3.54 -7.71
C HIS A 69 -9.73 3.16 -7.59
N VAL A 70 -9.06 3.66 -6.55
CA VAL A 70 -7.69 3.26 -6.24
C VAL A 70 -7.77 2.08 -5.26
N SER A 71 -6.96 1.05 -5.49
CA SER A 71 -6.85 -0.10 -4.61
C SER A 71 -5.40 -0.57 -4.55
N TRP A 72 -4.97 -1.18 -3.47
CA TRP A 72 -3.60 -1.71 -3.35
C TRP A 72 -3.60 -3.12 -2.75
N SER A 73 -2.46 -3.80 -2.88
CA SER A 73 -2.24 -5.06 -2.18
C SER A 73 -0.76 -5.25 -1.87
N ALA A 74 -0.49 -5.55 -0.60
CA ALA A 74 0.80 -6.05 -0.09
C ALA A 74 0.76 -7.56 0.23
N GLY A 75 -0.29 -8.26 -0.21
CA GLY A 75 -0.57 -9.65 0.15
C GLY A 75 -1.81 -9.82 1.04
N LYS A 76 -2.26 -11.07 1.23
CA LYS A 76 -3.48 -11.42 2.00
C LYS A 76 -3.19 -12.21 3.28
N SER A 77 -2.32 -13.22 3.19
CA SER A 77 -1.88 -14.05 4.33
C SER A 77 -0.37 -14.05 4.53
N ARG A 78 0.37 -13.61 3.51
CA ARG A 78 1.81 -13.42 3.49
C ARG A 78 2.10 -12.21 2.63
N TRP A 79 3.25 -11.59 2.85
CA TRP A 79 3.76 -10.52 2.01
C TRP A 79 3.78 -10.95 0.53
N ALA A 80 3.23 -10.12 -0.34
CA ALA A 80 3.29 -10.32 -1.77
C ALA A 80 4.73 -10.11 -2.25
N LYS A 81 5.22 -10.97 -3.16
CA LYS A 81 6.52 -10.76 -3.82
C LYS A 81 6.55 -9.46 -4.62
N VAL A 82 5.44 -9.15 -5.28
CA VAL A 82 5.21 -7.94 -6.07
C VAL A 82 3.96 -7.26 -5.48
N PRO A 83 4.12 -6.27 -4.59
CA PRO A 83 3.01 -5.45 -4.18
C PRO A 83 2.54 -4.60 -5.37
N ARG A 84 1.32 -4.07 -5.28
CA ARG A 84 0.73 -3.29 -6.37
C ARG A 84 -0.22 -2.21 -5.91
N ILE A 85 -0.42 -1.22 -6.76
CA ILE A 85 -1.49 -0.22 -6.68
C ILE A 85 -2.24 -0.26 -8.02
N ALA A 86 -3.54 -0.49 -7.98
CA ALA A 86 -4.41 -0.61 -9.14
C ALA A 86 -5.38 0.59 -9.22
N MET A 87 -5.63 1.03 -10.44
CA MET A 87 -6.60 2.05 -10.80
C MET A 87 -7.74 1.34 -11.54
N LEU A 88 -8.87 1.14 -10.88
CA LEU A 88 -10.00 0.36 -11.37
C LEU A 88 -11.10 1.31 -11.85
N ASP A 89 -11.43 1.28 -13.14
CA ASP A 89 -12.61 1.99 -13.64
C ASP A 89 -13.83 1.08 -13.53
N GLU A 90 -14.82 1.47 -12.74
CA GLU A 90 -16.01 0.62 -12.50
C GLU A 90 -16.86 0.35 -13.73
N ARG A 91 -16.67 1.12 -14.80
CA ARG A 91 -17.27 0.84 -16.11
C ARG A 91 -16.75 -0.46 -16.72
N GLU A 92 -15.52 -0.84 -16.35
CA GLU A 92 -14.84 -2.05 -16.80
C GLU A 92 -14.79 -3.12 -15.70
N THR A 93 -14.33 -2.74 -14.50
CA THR A 93 -14.19 -3.66 -13.36
C THR A 93 -14.06 -2.93 -12.03
N ARG A 94 -14.59 -3.56 -10.97
CA ARG A 94 -14.33 -3.18 -9.57
C ARG A 94 -13.43 -4.18 -8.84
N THR A 95 -12.86 -5.14 -9.55
CA THR A 95 -12.04 -6.21 -8.98
C THR A 95 -10.76 -6.38 -9.78
N THR A 96 -9.73 -6.87 -9.10
CA THR A 96 -8.42 -7.15 -9.70
C THR A 96 -8.34 -8.56 -10.28
N GLN A 97 -9.42 -9.34 -10.15
CA GLN A 97 -9.51 -10.73 -10.62
C GLN A 97 -10.07 -10.86 -12.05
N ARG A 98 -10.66 -9.79 -12.60
CA ARG A 98 -11.21 -9.77 -13.97
C ARG A 98 -11.22 -8.35 -14.52
N GLY A 99 -11.22 -8.24 -15.85
CA GLY A 99 -11.26 -6.97 -16.57
C GLY A 99 -9.86 -6.38 -16.83
N VAL A 100 -9.84 -5.22 -17.48
CA VAL A 100 -8.62 -4.48 -17.84
C VAL A 100 -8.52 -3.24 -16.97
N TYR A 101 -7.34 -3.01 -16.39
CA TYR A 101 -7.09 -1.89 -15.50
C TYR A 101 -5.62 -1.49 -15.53
N ALA A 102 -5.33 -0.22 -15.21
CA ALA A 102 -3.96 0.24 -15.04
C ALA A 102 -3.45 -0.12 -13.63
N THR A 103 -2.20 -0.53 -13.51
CA THR A 103 -1.59 -0.82 -12.21
C THR A 103 -0.12 -0.45 -12.17
N PHE A 104 0.31 0.12 -11.05
CA PHE A 104 1.72 0.20 -10.68
C PHE A 104 2.10 -1.11 -10.01
N LEU A 105 3.03 -1.84 -10.62
CA LEU A 105 3.67 -3.00 -10.04
C LEU A 105 5.04 -2.60 -9.52
N PHE A 106 5.32 -2.94 -8.27
CA PHE A 106 6.67 -2.80 -7.74
C PHE A 106 7.48 -4.03 -8.15
N ARG A 107 8.69 -3.82 -8.68
CA ARG A 107 9.58 -4.96 -8.99
C ARG A 107 9.82 -5.79 -7.74
N GLN A 108 9.97 -7.10 -7.90
CA GLN A 108 10.09 -8.02 -6.77
C GLN A 108 11.24 -7.68 -5.81
N ASP A 109 12.31 -7.10 -6.37
CA ASP A 109 13.55 -6.66 -5.73
C ASP A 109 13.54 -5.16 -5.33
N MET A 110 12.44 -4.45 -5.58
CA MET A 110 12.28 -3.01 -5.28
C MET A 110 13.33 -2.08 -5.91
N SER A 111 13.93 -2.48 -7.04
CA SER A 111 14.93 -1.67 -7.77
C SER A 111 14.41 -0.92 -9.00
#